data_AF-A0A5N5FD43-F1
#
_entry.id   AF-A0A5N5FD43-F1
#
_cell.length_a   1.000
_cell.length_b   1.000
_cell.length_c   1.000
_cell.angle_alpha   90.00
_cell.angle_beta   90.00
_cell.angle_gamma   90.00
#
_symmetry.space_group_name_H-M   'P 1'
#
loop_
_entity.id
_entity.type
_entity.pdbx_description
1 polymer ?
#
loop_
_entity_poly.entity_id
_entity_poly.type
_entity_poly.pdbx_seq_one_letter_code
_entity_poly.pdbx_strand_id
1 'polypeptide(L)'
;MDTTHEVVEKFSCASLLGKKYEPLFDYFMEFSDVAFRVVADNCVSDDSDTGIVHRALVFGDEDYRVCLENQVINKGDNLIVVVDDDGRFTERITDFSKCLCQGCK
;
A
#
# COMPACT_ATOMS: atom_id res chain seq x y z
N MET A 1 -28.50 -8.78 9.11
CA MET A 1 -28.04 -10.12 9.53
C MET A 1 -26.92 -9.87 10.51
N ASP A 2 -27.13 -10.23 11.78
CA ASP A 2 -26.14 -10.04 12.84
C ASP A 2 -25.18 -11.23 12.80
N THR A 3 -24.01 -11.03 12.18
CA THR A 3 -22.97 -12.05 12.14
C THR A 3 -22.22 -12.00 13.48
N THR A 4 -22.50 -12.96 14.35
CA THR A 4 -21.75 -13.16 15.59
C THR A 4 -20.33 -13.61 15.25
N HIS A 5 -19.34 -12.81 15.61
CA HIS A 5 -17.92 -13.16 15.48
C HIS A 5 -17.30 -13.29 16.86
N GLU A 6 -16.34 -14.21 17.02
CA GLU A 6 -15.56 -14.38 18.24
C GLU A 6 -14.08 -14.03 18.01
N VAL A 7 -13.45 -13.42 19.00
CA VAL A 7 -12.03 -13.08 18.93
C VAL A 7 -11.21 -14.34 19.20
N VAL A 8 -10.54 -14.85 18.17
CA VAL A 8 -9.68 -16.04 18.27
C VAL A 8 -8.31 -15.70 18.86
N GLU A 9 -7.77 -14.54 18.54
CA GLU A 9 -6.42 -14.14 18.96
C GLU A 9 -6.29 -12.61 19.07
N LYS A 10 -5.38 -12.16 19.94
CA LYS A 10 -4.92 -10.77 20.01
C LYS A 10 -3.40 -10.76 20.02
N PHE A 11 -2.82 -9.88 19.22
CA PHE A 11 -1.38 -9.74 19.11
C PHE A 11 -1.01 -8.27 19.04
N SER A 12 0.25 -7.96 19.36
CA SER A 12 0.76 -6.59 19.26
C SER A 12 1.05 -6.23 17.81
N CYS A 13 0.96 -4.95 17.46
CA CYS A 13 1.36 -4.46 16.14
C CYS A 13 2.83 -4.84 15.82
N ALA A 14 3.71 -4.78 16.83
CA ALA A 14 5.11 -5.18 16.70
C ALA A 14 5.29 -6.63 16.19
N SER A 15 4.37 -7.55 16.50
CA SER A 15 4.42 -8.94 16.02
C SER A 15 4.13 -9.08 14.52
N LEU A 16 3.50 -8.08 13.92
CA LEU A 16 3.19 -8.07 12.49
C LEU A 16 4.32 -7.50 11.64
N LEU A 17 5.21 -6.68 12.23
CA LEU A 17 6.27 -5.99 11.49
C LEU A 17 7.13 -6.97 10.68
N GLY A 18 7.30 -6.66 9.40
CA GLY A 18 8.05 -7.48 8.45
C GLY A 18 7.29 -8.70 7.90
N LYS A 19 6.11 -9.06 8.42
CA LYS A 19 5.29 -10.11 7.81
C LYS A 19 4.95 -9.74 6.37
N LYS A 20 5.28 -10.64 5.44
CA LYS A 20 4.95 -10.52 4.02
C LYS A 20 3.47 -10.84 3.81
N TYR A 21 2.86 -10.16 2.85
CA TYR A 21 1.49 -10.41 2.42
C TYR A 21 1.43 -10.57 0.90
N GLU A 22 0.38 -11.23 0.42
CA GLU A 22 0.11 -11.36 -1.01
C GLU A 22 -0.49 -10.04 -1.53
N PRO A 23 0.14 -9.36 -2.52
CA PRO A 23 -0.43 -8.16 -3.08
C PRO A 23 -1.71 -8.45 -3.87
N LEU A 24 -2.62 -7.48 -3.92
CA LEU A 24 -3.86 -7.58 -4.69
C LEU A 24 -3.62 -7.70 -6.21
N PHE A 25 -2.51 -7.12 -6.69
CA PHE A 25 -2.11 -7.12 -8.09
C PHE A 25 -0.63 -7.50 -8.22
N ASP A 26 -0.29 -8.19 -9.29
CA ASP A 26 1.06 -8.70 -9.57
C ASP A 26 1.93 -7.73 -10.41
N TYR A 27 1.43 -6.52 -10.68
CA TYR A 27 2.10 -5.54 -11.56
C TYR A 27 3.48 -5.06 -11.09
N PHE A 28 3.81 -5.25 -9.81
CA PHE A 28 5.02 -4.74 -9.15
C PHE A 28 5.81 -5.82 -8.41
N MET A 29 5.69 -7.07 -8.86
CA MET A 29 6.33 -8.21 -8.20
C MET A 29 7.85 -8.15 -8.17
N GLU A 30 8.50 -7.33 -9.02
CA GLU A 30 9.95 -7.12 -8.93
C GLU A 30 10.40 -6.43 -7.63
N PHE A 31 9.47 -5.77 -6.90
CA PHE A 31 9.75 -5.16 -5.60
C PHE A 31 9.53 -6.11 -4.42
N SER A 32 9.19 -7.38 -4.68
CA SER A 32 8.79 -8.34 -3.64
C SER A 32 9.83 -8.57 -2.53
N ASP A 33 11.11 -8.33 -2.79
CA ASP A 33 12.17 -8.40 -1.79
C ASP A 33 11.99 -7.33 -0.70
N VAL A 34 11.67 -6.10 -1.07
CA VAL A 34 11.62 -4.94 -0.16
C VAL A 34 10.20 -4.53 0.22
N ALA A 35 9.23 -4.71 -0.68
CA ALA A 35 7.83 -4.34 -0.54
C ALA A 35 6.95 -5.49 -0.02
N PHE A 36 5.63 -5.31 -0.11
CA PHE A 36 4.58 -6.26 0.27
C PHE A 36 4.76 -6.88 1.66
N ARG A 37 5.14 -6.03 2.62
CA ARG A 37 5.29 -6.40 4.03
C ARG A 37 4.72 -5.31 4.93
N VAL A 38 4.39 -5.70 6.16
CA VAL A 38 3.98 -4.75 7.19
C VAL A 38 5.20 -3.92 7.63
N VAL A 39 5.00 -2.62 7.72
CA VAL A 39 5.98 -1.63 8.18
C VAL A 39 5.43 -0.85 9.37
N ALA A 40 6.32 -0.33 10.21
CA ALA A 40 5.91 0.50 11.33
C ALA A 40 5.73 1.94 10.86
N ASP A 41 4.67 2.59 11.34
CA ASP A 41 4.52 4.04 11.28
C ASP A 41 3.69 4.54 12.46
N ASN A 42 4.02 5.73 12.94
CA ASN A 42 3.37 6.34 14.11
C ASN A 42 2.09 7.13 13.74
N CYS A 43 1.80 7.31 12.44
CA CYS A 43 0.61 8.05 11.99
C CYS A 43 -0.67 7.20 11.94
N VAL A 44 -0.62 5.92 12.33
CA VAL A 44 -1.82 5.06 12.40
C VAL A 44 -2.49 5.27 13.75
N SER A 45 -3.57 6.05 13.76
CA SER A 45 -4.40 6.27 14.96
C SER A 45 -5.40 5.12 15.17
N ASP A 46 -5.78 4.87 16.42
CA ASP A 46 -6.86 3.93 16.78
C ASP A 46 -8.27 4.51 16.57
N ASP A 47 -8.35 5.81 16.27
CA ASP A 47 -9.60 6.55 16.07
C ASP A 47 -10.26 6.34 14.69
N SER A 48 -9.64 5.61 13.75
CA SER A 48 -10.22 5.40 12.42
C SER A 48 -9.90 4.04 11.77
N ASP A 49 -10.96 3.40 11.25
CA ASP A 49 -10.97 2.21 10.41
C ASP A 49 -10.38 0.93 11.06
N THR A 50 -9.54 0.19 10.34
CA THR A 50 -9.08 -1.16 10.71
C THR A 50 -7.74 -1.15 11.44
N GLY A 51 -7.12 0.02 11.62
CA GLY A 51 -5.76 0.15 12.13
C GLY A 51 -4.67 -0.36 11.17
N ILE A 52 -5.00 -0.61 9.89
CA ILE A 52 -4.05 -1.00 8.84
C ILE A 52 -4.23 -0.04 7.66
N VAL A 53 -3.14 0.61 7.23
CA VAL A 53 -3.14 1.60 6.14
C VAL A 53 -2.38 1.04 4.93
N HIS A 54 -3.01 1.06 3.76
CA HIS A 54 -2.33 0.80 2.50
C HIS A 54 -1.42 1.98 2.15
N ARG A 55 -0.17 1.71 1.78
CA ARG A 55 0.84 2.74 1.47
C ARG A 55 1.10 2.79 -0.03
N ALA A 56 0.86 3.96 -0.63
CA ALA A 56 1.06 4.19 -2.05
C ALA A 56 2.15 5.25 -2.27
N LEU A 57 3.34 4.78 -2.68
CA LEU A 57 4.62 5.49 -2.72
C LEU A 57 4.64 6.95 -3.21
N VAL A 58 3.72 7.36 -4.09
CA VAL A 58 3.84 8.63 -4.84
C VAL A 58 2.60 9.54 -4.72
N PHE A 59 1.60 9.16 -3.94
CA PHE A 59 0.35 9.92 -3.87
C PHE A 59 0.21 10.78 -2.61
N GLY A 60 1.04 10.56 -1.60
CA GLY A 60 1.06 11.38 -0.38
C GLY A 60 2.46 11.52 0.22
N ASP A 61 2.73 12.69 0.81
CA ASP A 61 4.02 12.98 1.47
C ASP A 61 4.31 11.99 2.62
N GLU A 62 3.27 11.56 3.33
CA GLU A 62 3.40 10.56 4.40
C GLU A 62 3.79 9.19 3.87
N ASP A 63 3.22 8.76 2.74
CA ASP A 63 3.56 7.47 2.13
C ASP A 63 5.00 7.45 1.66
N TYR A 64 5.46 8.53 1.03
CA TYR A 64 6.87 8.67 0.64
C TYR A 64 7.80 8.59 1.85
N ARG A 65 7.51 9.32 2.93
CA ARG A 65 8.31 9.33 4.16
C ARG A 65 8.39 7.92 4.78
N VAL A 66 7.26 7.26 4.97
CA VAL A 66 7.19 5.93 5.60
C VAL A 66 7.93 4.89 4.77
N CYS A 67 7.73 4.90 3.45
CA CYS A 67 8.40 3.96 2.57
C CYS A 67 9.92 4.20 2.49
N LEU A 68 10.37 5.45 2.58
CA LEU A 68 11.80 5.79 2.64
C LEU A 68 12.43 5.34 3.97
N GLU A 69 11.81 5.66 5.11
CA GLU A 69 12.30 5.27 6.45
C GLU A 69 12.36 3.74 6.61
N ASN A 70 11.43 3.03 5.97
CA ASN A 70 11.37 1.56 6.01
C ASN A 70 12.12 0.88 4.86
N GLN A 71 12.91 1.60 4.06
CA GLN A 71 13.71 1.04 2.97
C GLN A 71 12.89 0.25 1.92
N VAL A 72 11.64 0.67 1.70
CA VAL A 72 10.81 0.19 0.57
C VAL A 72 11.25 0.89 -0.71
N ILE A 73 11.70 2.14 -0.58
CA ILE A 73 12.35 2.94 -1.64
C ILE A 73 13.59 3.62 -1.08
N ASN A 74 14.52 3.98 -1.95
CA ASN A 74 15.70 4.77 -1.61
C ASN A 74 15.58 6.20 -2.15
N LYS A 75 16.32 7.11 -1.52
CA LYS A 75 16.40 8.50 -1.97
C LYS A 75 17.07 8.55 -3.34
N GLY A 76 16.36 9.07 -4.32
CA GLY A 76 16.84 9.17 -5.70
C GLY A 76 16.44 7.99 -6.60
N ASP A 77 15.71 7.01 -6.07
CA ASP A 77 15.06 6.00 -6.92
C ASP A 77 14.03 6.68 -7.82
N ASN A 78 13.86 6.13 -9.04
CA ASN A 78 12.77 6.55 -9.91
C ASN A 78 11.44 6.13 -9.25
N LEU A 79 10.69 7.13 -8.79
CA LEU A 79 9.36 6.93 -8.23
C LEU A 79 8.43 6.35 -9.28
N ILE A 80 7.69 5.32 -8.90
CA ILE A 80 6.72 4.66 -9.76
C ILE A 80 5.41 5.44 -9.71
N VAL A 81 5.17 6.26 -10.73
CA VAL A 81 3.88 6.92 -10.92
C VAL A 81 3.02 6.04 -11.82
N VAL A 82 1.89 5.57 -11.29
CA VAL A 82 0.98 4.66 -12.02
C VAL A 82 -0.13 5.38 -12.78
N VAL A 83 -0.18 6.70 -12.67
CA VAL A 83 -1.15 7.60 -13.31
C VAL A 83 -0.40 8.67 -14.13
N ASP A 84 -0.89 8.97 -15.32
CA ASP A 84 -0.36 10.03 -16.18
C ASP A 84 -0.91 11.42 -15.85
N ASP A 85 -0.44 12.46 -16.57
CA ASP A 85 -0.85 13.85 -16.36
C ASP A 85 -2.34 14.11 -16.69
N ASP A 86 -2.98 13.21 -17.46
CA ASP A 86 -4.41 13.25 -17.77
C ASP A 86 -5.25 12.52 -16.71
N GLY A 87 -4.63 12.00 -15.65
CA GLY A 87 -5.31 11.25 -14.59
C GLY A 87 -5.70 9.83 -15.00
N ARG A 88 -5.06 9.25 -16.03
CA ARG A 88 -5.32 7.88 -16.49
C ARG A 88 -4.24 6.91 -16.01
N PHE A 89 -4.62 5.66 -15.79
CA PHE A 89 -3.65 4.63 -15.46
C PHE A 89 -2.70 4.36 -16.64
N THR A 90 -1.41 4.28 -16.31
CA THR A 90 -0.35 3.91 -17.25
C THR A 90 -0.54 2.48 -17.77
N GLU A 91 0.13 2.14 -18.87
CA GLU A 91 0.02 0.82 -19.50
C GLU A 91 0.48 -0.34 -18.60
N ARG A 92 1.21 -0.02 -17.53
CA ARG A 92 1.66 -0.97 -16.52
C ARG A 92 0.51 -1.52 -15.66
N ILE A 93 -0.60 -0.79 -15.53
CA ILE A 93 -1.81 -1.24 -14.85
C ILE A 93 -2.72 -1.88 -15.89
N THR A 94 -2.46 -3.14 -16.21
CA THR A 94 -3.03 -3.78 -17.41
C THR A 94 -4.56 -3.85 -17.38
N ASP A 95 -5.15 -4.14 -16.23
CA ASP A 95 -6.60 -4.32 -16.11
C ASP A 95 -7.39 -3.01 -16.23
N PHE A 96 -6.73 -1.87 -16.01
CA PHE A 96 -7.35 -0.53 -16.05
C PHE A 96 -6.63 0.43 -16.99
N SER A 97 -5.80 -0.09 -17.90
CA SER A 97 -4.95 0.72 -18.79
C SER A 97 -5.79 1.75 -19.53
N LYS A 98 -5.38 3.03 -19.45
CA LYS A 98 -6.05 4.20 -20.07
C LYS A 98 -7.41 4.58 -19.49
N CYS A 99 -7.91 3.89 -18.46
CA CYS A 99 -9.04 4.38 -17.67
C CYS A 99 -8.63 5.56 -16.78
N LEU A 100 -9.58 6.46 -16.50
CA LEU A 100 -9.44 7.48 -15.47
C LEU A 100 -9.35 6.84 -14.09
N CYS A 101 -8.43 7.33 -13.25
CA CYS A 101 -8.23 6.81 -11.89
C CYS A 101 -9.45 7.04 -10.98
N GLN A 102 -10.28 8.04 -11.27
CA GLN A 102 -11.54 8.32 -10.57
C GLN A 102 -12.73 7.49 -11.08
N GLY A 103 -12.52 6.63 -12.08
CA GLY A 103 -13.52 5.69 -12.57
C GLY A 103 -13.38 5.39 -14.06
N CYS A 104 -13.40 4.10 -14.41
CA CYS A 104 -13.73 3.66 -15.77
C CYS A 104 -15.24 3.91 -15.97
N LYS A 105 -15.62 4.69 -16.98
CA LYS A 105 -16.98 4.62 -17.54
C LYS A 105 -17.06 3.52 -18.58
#